data_AF-A0A6F8SQT3-F1
#
_entry.id   AF-A0A6F8SQT3-F1
#
_cell.length_a   1.000
_cell.length_b   1.000
_cell.length_c   1.000
_cell.angle_alpha   90.00
_cell.angle_beta   90.00
_cell.angle_gamma   90.00
#
_symmetry.space_group_name_H-M   'P 1'
#
loop_
_entity.id
_entity.type
_entity.pdbx_description
1 polymer ?
#
loop_
_entity_poly.entity_id
_entity_poly.type
_entity_poly.pdbx_seq_one_letter_code
_entity_poly.pdbx_strand_id
1 'polypeptide(L)'
;MNLLFLGTSAGVPTKTRNVSGVALRESKGKGWYLIDCGEGTQHQVLHTKLSFHSLKAILITHVHGDHCYGLPGILASAAMGGRTAPLTLVAPKGIQTWLEATCAVTQLCLPFALEFICADDLPSIEFENIAVETCALSHRVPCYAYTFTERNVEAALDVDKLDRHGISRGPLWGQLKRGVDITFEGKPLRSQDYLLFKHAPSYCQILCMAGQAAVLSD
;
A
#
# COMPACT_ATOMS: atom_id res chain seq x y z
N MET A 1 -7.04 -3.09 -6.19
CA MET A 1 -5.61 -2.66 -6.18
C MET A 1 -4.87 -3.03 -7.47
N ASN A 2 -3.70 -2.44 -7.76
CA ASN A 2 -2.83 -2.83 -8.88
C ASN A 2 -1.34 -2.77 -8.50
N LEU A 3 -0.54 -3.71 -9.00
CA LEU A 3 0.90 -3.73 -8.80
C LEU A 3 1.66 -3.16 -9.99
N LEU A 4 2.72 -2.41 -9.68
CA LEU A 4 3.70 -1.91 -10.63
C LEU A 4 5.10 -2.30 -10.14
N PHE A 5 5.78 -3.16 -10.88
CA PHE A 5 7.15 -3.56 -10.57
C PHE A 5 8.13 -2.46 -10.98
N LEU A 6 8.85 -1.91 -10.00
CA LEU A 6 9.91 -0.92 -10.22
C LEU A 6 11.27 -1.61 -10.42
N GLY A 7 11.46 -2.79 -9.82
CA GLY A 7 12.57 -3.67 -10.11
C GLY A 7 12.33 -5.09 -9.62
N THR A 8 13.05 -6.03 -10.24
CA THR A 8 12.80 -7.48 -10.15
C THR A 8 14.08 -8.31 -10.20
N SER A 9 15.24 -7.67 -10.15
CA SER A 9 16.54 -8.34 -10.03
C SER A 9 16.86 -8.62 -8.57
N ALA A 10 17.46 -9.78 -8.29
CA ALA A 10 17.95 -10.14 -6.96
C ALA A 10 19.43 -9.76 -6.81
N GLY A 11 19.81 -9.23 -5.65
CA GLY A 11 21.19 -8.93 -5.27
C GLY A 11 21.79 -7.70 -5.95
N VAL A 12 21.82 -7.65 -7.27
CA VAL A 12 22.44 -6.56 -8.04
C VAL A 12 21.57 -6.13 -9.24
N PRO A 13 21.63 -4.84 -9.64
CA PRO A 13 20.94 -4.39 -10.84
C PRO A 13 21.61 -4.97 -12.09
N THR A 14 20.83 -5.09 -13.14
CA THR A 14 21.29 -5.50 -14.48
C THR A 14 20.93 -4.40 -15.48
N LYS A 15 21.42 -4.54 -16.72
CA LYS A 15 21.05 -3.60 -17.81
C LYS A 15 19.54 -3.53 -18.08
N THR A 16 18.78 -4.58 -17.75
CA THR A 16 17.36 -4.68 -18.09
C THR A 16 16.44 -4.69 -16.88
N ARG A 17 16.95 -4.95 -15.67
CA ARG A 17 16.16 -5.03 -14.44
C ARG A 17 16.89 -4.37 -13.28
N ASN A 18 16.24 -3.44 -12.61
CA ASN A 18 16.70 -2.91 -11.33
C ASN A 18 16.48 -3.92 -10.18
N VAL A 19 17.09 -3.68 -9.02
CA VAL A 19 16.87 -4.43 -7.77
C VAL A 19 15.47 -4.26 -7.18
N SER A 20 15.14 -4.96 -6.09
CA SER A 20 13.78 -5.07 -5.55
C SER A 20 13.10 -3.71 -5.32
N GLY A 21 11.88 -3.61 -5.81
CA GLY A 21 10.97 -2.49 -5.55
C GLY A 21 9.64 -2.73 -6.25
N VAL A 22 8.55 -2.73 -5.49
CA VAL A 22 7.19 -2.94 -6.00
C VAL A 22 6.29 -1.84 -5.47
N ALA A 23 5.59 -1.15 -6.37
CA ALA A 23 4.56 -0.20 -6.01
C ALA A 23 3.18 -0.88 -6.01
N LEU A 24 2.49 -0.86 -4.87
CA LEU A 24 1.08 -1.23 -4.76
C LEU A 24 0.23 0.04 -4.81
N ARG A 25 -0.65 0.12 -5.81
CA ARG A 25 -1.54 1.25 -6.03
C ARG A 25 -2.94 0.92 -5.53
N GLU A 26 -3.52 1.83 -4.76
CA GLU A 26 -4.92 1.74 -4.35
C GLU A 26 -5.83 1.73 -5.59
N SER A 27 -6.95 1.01 -5.54
CA SER A 27 -7.93 1.09 -6.64
C SER A 27 -8.61 2.46 -6.71
N LYS A 28 -8.70 3.16 -5.57
CA LYS A 28 -9.28 4.49 -5.43
C LYS A 28 -8.22 5.51 -5.06
N GLY A 29 -8.35 6.71 -5.62
CA GLY A 29 -7.44 7.82 -5.33
C GLY A 29 -6.07 7.66 -5.99
N LYS A 30 -5.09 8.39 -5.45
CA LYS A 30 -3.70 8.41 -5.93
C LYS A 30 -2.72 7.75 -4.96
N GLY A 31 -3.24 7.20 -3.85
CA GLY A 31 -2.47 6.55 -2.80
C GLY A 31 -1.72 5.34 -3.34
N TRP A 32 -0.47 5.19 -2.90
CA TRP A 32 0.32 4.02 -3.21
C TRP A 32 1.32 3.71 -2.09
N TYR A 33 1.77 2.47 -2.07
CA TYR A 33 2.67 1.89 -1.08
C TYR A 33 3.87 1.32 -1.80
N LEU A 34 5.07 1.50 -1.25
CA LEU A 34 6.30 0.95 -1.79
C LEU A 34 6.73 -0.24 -0.94
N ILE A 35 6.90 -1.41 -1.56
CA ILE A 35 7.43 -2.61 -0.93
C ILE A 35 8.84 -2.82 -1.45
N ASP A 36 9.80 -2.81 -0.53
CA ASP A 36 11.22 -2.64 -0.77
C ASP A 36 11.59 -1.38 -1.55
N CYS A 37 12.80 -0.90 -1.30
CA CYS A 37 13.36 0.29 -1.91
C CYS A 37 14.85 0.03 -2.19
N GLY A 38 15.13 -0.87 -3.12
CA GLY A 38 16.48 -1.10 -3.60
C GLY A 38 17.08 0.15 -4.24
N GLU A 39 18.41 0.17 -4.39
CA GLU A 39 19.11 1.26 -5.07
C GLU A 39 18.47 1.58 -6.44
N GLY A 40 18.39 2.86 -6.79
CA GLY A 40 17.82 3.28 -8.06
C GLY A 40 16.29 3.34 -8.11
N THR A 41 15.56 2.91 -7.06
CA THR A 41 14.08 2.93 -7.06
C THR A 41 13.49 4.32 -7.37
N GLN A 42 14.09 5.41 -6.88
CA GLN A 42 13.67 6.77 -7.23
C GLN A 42 13.70 7.04 -8.75
N HIS A 43 14.71 6.51 -9.46
CA HIS A 43 14.86 6.65 -10.90
C HIS A 43 13.80 5.84 -11.64
N GLN A 44 13.52 4.63 -11.15
CA GLN A 44 12.44 3.80 -11.68
C GLN A 44 11.08 4.51 -11.54
N VAL A 45 10.84 5.21 -10.43
CA VAL A 45 9.61 6.00 -10.22
C VAL A 45 9.49 7.16 -11.23
N LEU A 46 10.59 7.80 -11.65
CA LEU A 46 10.56 8.87 -12.67
C LEU A 46 9.99 8.41 -14.03
N HIS A 47 10.05 7.11 -14.32
CA HIS A 47 9.49 6.52 -15.53
C HIS A 47 8.02 6.10 -15.38
N THR A 48 7.36 6.53 -14.30
CA THR A 48 5.98 6.18 -13.97
C THR A 48 5.12 7.42 -13.74
N LYS A 49 3.84 7.23 -13.45
CA LYS A 49 2.92 8.30 -13.04
C LYS A 49 2.83 8.46 -11.52
N LEU A 50 3.64 7.73 -10.75
CA LEU A 50 3.63 7.79 -9.29
C LEU A 50 4.24 9.10 -8.82
N SER A 51 3.68 9.66 -7.75
CA SER A 51 4.19 10.86 -7.10
C SER A 51 4.57 10.55 -5.67
N PHE A 52 5.73 11.05 -5.23
CA PHE A 52 6.12 10.96 -3.82
C PHE A 52 5.18 11.74 -2.90
N HIS A 53 4.33 12.65 -3.39
CA HIS A 53 3.30 13.29 -2.58
C HIS A 53 2.16 12.35 -2.18
N SER A 54 1.89 11.34 -3.01
CA SER A 54 0.81 10.38 -2.78
C SER A 54 1.30 9.03 -2.23
N LEU A 55 2.60 8.91 -1.96
CA LEU A 55 3.20 7.75 -1.29
C LEU A 55 2.73 7.71 0.16
N LYS A 56 2.06 6.63 0.57
CA LYS A 56 1.46 6.47 1.89
C LYS A 56 2.43 5.83 2.88
N ALA A 57 3.07 4.75 2.48
CA ALA A 57 4.09 4.08 3.28
C ALA A 57 5.16 3.41 2.42
N ILE A 58 6.34 3.22 3.02
CA ILE A 58 7.39 2.33 2.52
C ILE A 58 7.51 1.16 3.50
N LEU A 59 7.50 -0.06 2.98
CA LEU A 59 7.58 -1.30 3.74
C LEU A 59 8.81 -2.07 3.28
N ILE A 60 9.78 -2.26 4.17
CA ILE A 60 11.06 -2.92 3.87
C ILE A 60 11.01 -4.34 4.41
N THR A 61 11.17 -5.32 3.54
CA THR A 61 11.06 -6.73 3.93
C THR A 61 12.21 -7.17 4.80
N HIS A 62 13.44 -6.72 4.50
CA HIS A 62 14.65 -7.06 5.27
C HIS A 62 15.81 -6.09 4.99
N VAL A 63 16.92 -6.25 5.72
CA VAL A 63 18.01 -5.27 5.78
C VAL A 63 19.03 -5.33 4.62
N HIS A 64 18.89 -6.24 3.65
CA HIS A 64 19.84 -6.31 2.54
C HIS A 64 19.76 -5.08 1.63
N GLY A 65 20.91 -4.69 1.07
CA GLY A 65 21.05 -3.43 0.34
C GLY A 65 20.20 -3.31 -0.92
N ASP A 66 20.00 -4.41 -1.62
CA ASP A 66 19.13 -4.50 -2.80
C ASP A 66 17.64 -4.34 -2.48
N HIS A 67 17.28 -4.20 -1.19
CA HIS A 67 15.94 -3.94 -0.71
C HIS A 67 15.80 -2.60 0.02
N CYS A 68 16.89 -1.91 0.38
CA CYS A 68 16.79 -0.69 1.23
C CYS A 68 17.68 0.49 0.82
N TYR A 69 18.72 0.29 0.00
CA TYR A 69 19.69 1.36 -0.32
C TYR A 69 19.09 2.55 -1.09
N GLY A 70 17.90 2.40 -1.68
CA GLY A 70 17.16 3.49 -2.31
C GLY A 70 16.49 4.45 -1.32
N LEU A 71 16.35 4.08 -0.03
CA LEU A 71 15.61 4.86 0.97
C LEU A 71 16.10 6.31 1.10
N PRO A 72 17.40 6.59 1.34
CA PRO A 72 17.88 7.96 1.49
C PRO A 72 17.54 8.82 0.26
N GLY A 73 17.67 8.24 -0.93
CA GLY A 73 17.36 8.90 -2.20
C GLY A 73 15.90 9.30 -2.30
N ILE A 74 14.95 8.36 -2.11
CA ILE A 74 13.52 8.67 -2.17
C ILE A 74 13.12 9.71 -1.13
N LEU A 75 13.64 9.62 0.09
CA LEU A 75 13.33 10.57 1.15
C LEU A 75 13.83 11.98 0.82
N ALA A 76 15.05 12.10 0.29
CA ALA A 76 15.60 13.35 -0.20
C ALA A 76 14.78 13.92 -1.36
N SER A 77 14.40 13.10 -2.35
CA SER A 77 13.56 13.53 -3.48
C SER A 77 12.17 13.97 -3.03
N ALA A 78 11.56 13.29 -2.06
CA ALA A 78 10.28 13.69 -1.49
C ALA A 78 10.38 15.04 -0.77
N ALA A 79 11.45 15.25 0.01
CA ALA A 79 11.73 16.49 0.70
C ALA A 79 11.92 17.66 -0.29
N MET A 80 12.81 17.50 -1.27
CA MET A 80 13.05 18.51 -2.31
C MET A 80 11.82 18.74 -3.21
N GLY A 81 11.00 17.70 -3.39
CA GLY A 81 9.72 17.78 -4.08
C GLY A 81 8.64 18.53 -3.29
N GLY A 82 8.94 19.04 -2.10
CA GLY A 82 8.03 19.84 -1.29
C GLY A 82 6.98 19.03 -0.53
N ARG A 83 7.22 17.73 -0.29
CA ARG A 83 6.33 16.92 0.56
C ARG A 83 6.33 17.51 1.98
N THR A 84 5.14 17.69 2.55
CA THR A 84 4.95 18.06 3.96
C THR A 84 4.15 17.03 4.75
N ALA A 85 3.39 16.17 4.05
CA ALA A 85 2.58 15.14 4.70
C ALA A 85 3.47 14.06 5.34
N PRO A 86 3.12 13.55 6.54
CA PRO A 86 3.83 12.43 7.17
C PRO A 86 3.97 11.22 6.25
N LEU A 87 5.07 10.48 6.39
CA LEU A 87 5.32 9.25 5.65
C LEU A 87 5.60 8.11 6.63
N THR A 88 4.88 7.00 6.52
CA THR A 88 5.11 5.82 7.34
C THR A 88 6.24 4.97 6.75
N LEU A 89 7.18 4.53 7.58
CA LEU A 89 8.23 3.58 7.25
C LEU A 89 8.08 2.34 8.14
N VAL A 90 7.66 1.22 7.55
CA VAL A 90 7.59 -0.08 8.22
C VAL A 90 8.84 -0.85 7.84
N ALA A 91 9.74 -1.11 8.79
CA ALA A 91 11.01 -1.75 8.46
C ALA A 91 11.63 -2.47 9.68
N PRO A 92 12.58 -3.41 9.47
CA PRO A 92 13.33 -3.99 10.56
C PRO A 92 14.07 -2.92 11.37
N LYS A 93 14.31 -3.16 12.67
CA LYS A 93 14.94 -2.15 13.56
C LYS A 93 16.26 -1.62 13.03
N GLY A 94 17.05 -2.47 12.37
CA GLY A 94 18.34 -2.09 11.78
C GLY A 94 18.26 -0.99 10.72
N ILE A 95 17.13 -0.89 9.99
CA ILE A 95 16.91 0.17 9.00
C ILE A 95 16.76 1.53 9.68
N GLN A 96 16.10 1.60 10.84
CA GLN A 96 15.96 2.86 11.58
C GLN A 96 17.34 3.41 11.96
N THR A 97 18.18 2.58 12.58
CA THR A 97 19.53 2.99 13.01
C THR A 97 20.40 3.41 11.83
N TRP A 98 20.36 2.66 10.73
CA TRP A 98 21.10 3.01 9.51
C TRP A 98 20.62 4.34 8.89
N LEU A 99 19.31 4.55 8.82
CA LEU A 99 18.74 5.75 8.24
C LEU A 99 19.00 6.99 9.11
N GLU A 100 18.88 6.88 10.43
CA GLU A 100 19.22 7.93 11.38
C GLU A 100 20.69 8.36 11.25
N ALA A 101 21.61 7.38 11.16
CA ALA A 101 23.03 7.64 10.93
C ALA A 101 23.25 8.34 9.58
N THR A 102 22.61 7.85 8.51
CA THR A 102 22.68 8.46 7.17
C THR A 102 22.21 9.91 7.21
N CYS A 103 21.05 10.17 7.83
CA CYS A 103 20.52 11.53 7.94
C CYS A 103 21.47 12.46 8.70
N ALA A 104 22.07 11.98 9.80
CA ALA A 104 23.01 12.76 10.59
C ALA A 104 24.29 13.11 9.80
N VAL A 105 24.88 12.15 9.07
CA VAL A 105 26.16 12.37 8.37
C VAL A 105 26.02 13.10 7.04
N THR A 106 24.87 12.97 6.36
CA THR A 106 24.63 13.66 5.08
C THR A 106 23.85 14.97 5.24
N GLN A 107 23.44 15.31 6.47
CA GLN A 107 22.54 16.42 6.76
C GLN A 107 21.22 16.35 5.96
N LEU A 108 20.68 15.13 5.82
CA LEU A 108 19.37 14.94 5.20
C LEU A 108 18.28 15.41 6.18
N CYS A 109 17.72 16.57 5.92
CA CYS A 109 16.62 17.15 6.70
C CYS A 109 15.28 16.89 6.00
N LEU A 110 14.36 16.21 6.69
CA LEU A 110 13.02 15.95 6.17
C LEU A 110 12.04 17.03 6.67
N PRO A 111 11.36 17.77 5.78
CA PRO A 111 10.36 18.78 6.15
C PRO A 111 9.00 18.14 6.54
N PHE A 112 8.95 16.82 6.67
CA PHE A 112 7.79 16.02 7.03
C PHE A 112 8.19 14.97 8.06
N ALA A 113 7.22 14.53 8.86
CA ALA A 113 7.45 13.46 9.83
C ALA A 113 7.67 12.11 9.11
N LEU A 114 8.73 11.40 9.51
CA LEU A 114 8.94 10.00 9.13
C LEU A 114 8.50 9.12 10.31
N GLU A 115 7.34 8.50 10.18
CA GLU A 115 6.72 7.68 11.22
C GLU A 115 7.24 6.24 11.11
N PHE A 116 8.18 5.89 11.98
CA PHE A 116 8.78 4.56 11.98
C PHE A 116 7.91 3.56 12.73
N ILE A 117 7.63 2.42 12.10
CA ILE A 117 6.99 1.25 12.70
C ILE A 117 7.94 0.07 12.58
N CYS A 118 8.29 -0.55 13.71
CA CYS A 118 9.21 -1.67 13.74
C CYS A 118 8.54 -2.94 13.19
N ALA A 119 9.05 -3.46 12.07
CA ALA A 119 8.54 -4.71 11.49
C ALA A 119 8.82 -5.92 12.38
N ASP A 120 9.84 -5.82 13.25
CA ASP A 120 10.22 -6.89 14.18
C ASP A 120 9.11 -7.23 15.19
N ASP A 121 8.19 -6.29 15.43
CA ASP A 121 7.04 -6.45 16.32
C ASP A 121 5.82 -7.08 15.63
N LEU A 122 5.94 -7.47 14.36
CA LEU A 122 4.87 -8.04 13.52
C LEU A 122 3.57 -7.21 13.55
N PRO A 123 3.63 -5.91 13.22
CA PRO A 123 2.50 -5.02 13.37
C PRO A 123 1.37 -5.36 12.38
N SER A 124 0.14 -5.10 12.81
CA SER A 124 -1.01 -4.90 11.93
C SER A 124 -1.27 -3.39 11.83
N ILE A 125 -1.37 -2.89 10.61
CA ILE A 125 -1.41 -1.45 10.32
C ILE A 125 -2.67 -1.14 9.52
N GLU A 126 -3.41 -0.14 9.95
CA GLU A 126 -4.61 0.32 9.27
C GLU A 126 -4.40 1.69 8.63
N PHE A 127 -4.50 1.73 7.30
CA PHE A 127 -4.67 2.94 6.51
C PHE A 127 -6.15 3.11 6.12
N GLU A 128 -6.51 4.26 5.56
CA GLU A 128 -7.88 4.61 5.20
C GLU A 128 -8.59 3.54 4.32
N ASN A 129 -7.89 3.04 3.29
CA ASN A 129 -8.44 2.08 2.32
C ASN A 129 -7.72 0.74 2.31
N ILE A 130 -6.69 0.56 3.14
CA ILE A 130 -5.80 -0.60 3.10
C ILE A 130 -5.49 -1.03 4.53
N ALA A 131 -5.63 -2.30 4.84
CA ALA A 131 -4.98 -2.91 5.99
C ALA A 131 -3.74 -3.69 5.56
N VAL A 132 -2.73 -3.69 6.41
CA VAL A 132 -1.49 -4.42 6.21
C VAL A 132 -1.24 -5.33 7.41
N GLU A 133 -1.06 -6.61 7.15
CA GLU A 133 -0.59 -7.58 8.14
C GLU A 133 0.85 -7.98 7.85
N THR A 134 1.65 -8.13 8.91
CA THR A 134 3.06 -8.51 8.83
C THR A 134 3.26 -9.94 9.32
N CYS A 135 4.00 -10.76 8.58
CA CYS A 135 4.41 -12.09 9.05
C CYS A 135 5.91 -12.31 8.88
N ALA A 136 6.52 -13.05 9.81
CA ALA A 136 7.94 -13.41 9.72
C ALA A 136 8.17 -14.48 8.65
N LEU A 137 9.29 -14.36 7.92
CA LEU A 137 9.76 -15.32 6.94
C LEU A 137 11.07 -15.98 7.39
N SER A 138 11.34 -17.17 6.86
CA SER A 138 12.63 -17.83 7.05
C SER A 138 13.67 -17.22 6.11
N HIS A 139 14.62 -16.48 6.66
CA HIS A 139 15.72 -15.90 5.91
C HIS A 139 16.99 -15.75 6.77
N ARG A 140 18.13 -15.36 6.16
CA ARG A 140 19.43 -15.22 6.85
C ARG A 140 19.48 -14.08 7.86
N VAL A 141 18.62 -13.09 7.67
CA VAL A 141 18.42 -11.93 8.55
C VAL A 141 16.92 -11.81 8.85
N PRO A 142 16.49 -11.05 9.87
CA PRO A 142 15.08 -10.75 10.07
C PRO A 142 14.42 -10.30 8.77
N CYS A 143 13.35 -10.99 8.40
CA CYS A 143 12.68 -10.86 7.12
C CYS A 143 11.18 -11.04 7.28
N TYR A 144 10.42 -10.19 6.59
CA TYR A 144 8.98 -10.08 6.76
C TYR A 144 8.27 -10.09 5.41
N ALA A 145 7.07 -10.66 5.40
CA ALA A 145 6.10 -10.49 4.32
C ALA A 145 4.99 -9.53 4.75
N TYR A 146 4.35 -8.93 3.75
CA TYR A 146 3.24 -8.01 3.96
C TYR A 146 2.02 -8.46 3.16
N THR A 147 0.90 -8.64 3.85
CA THR A 147 -0.40 -8.89 3.24
C THR A 147 -1.20 -7.60 3.22
N PHE A 148 -1.55 -7.13 2.02
CA PHE A 148 -2.36 -5.94 1.82
C PHE A 148 -3.80 -6.34 1.53
N THR A 149 -4.74 -5.80 2.30
CA THR A 149 -6.17 -6.06 2.14
C THR A 149 -6.90 -4.76 1.83
N GLU A 150 -7.55 -4.68 0.67
CA GLU A 150 -8.36 -3.52 0.31
C GLU A 150 -9.62 -3.47 1.16
N ARG A 151 -9.79 -2.35 1.86
CA ARG A 151 -10.95 -2.03 2.69
C ARG A 151 -11.88 -1.09 1.93
N ASN A 152 -13.15 -1.03 2.35
CA ASN A 152 -14.15 -0.12 1.79
C ASN A 152 -14.37 -0.28 0.27
N VAL A 153 -14.39 -1.55 -0.21
CA VAL A 153 -14.79 -1.86 -1.58
C VAL A 153 -16.20 -1.32 -1.80
N GLU A 154 -16.33 -0.32 -2.67
CA GLU A 154 -17.63 0.29 -2.93
C GLU A 154 -18.53 -0.73 -3.62
N ALA A 155 -19.57 -1.15 -2.92
CA ALA A 155 -20.61 -1.91 -3.56
C ALA A 155 -21.37 -1.02 -4.56
N ALA A 156 -21.55 -1.52 -5.78
CA ALA A 156 -22.54 -0.97 -6.69
C ALA A 156 -23.94 -1.19 -6.09
N LEU A 157 -24.90 -0.32 -6.42
CA LEU A 157 -26.30 -0.65 -6.11
C LEU A 157 -26.77 -1.71 -7.10
N ASP A 158 -27.55 -2.68 -6.64
CA ASP A 158 -28.34 -3.57 -7.49
C ASP A 158 -29.55 -2.78 -8.03
N VAL A 159 -29.30 -2.00 -9.09
CA VAL A 159 -30.31 -1.14 -9.74
C VAL A 159 -31.50 -1.98 -10.20
N ASP A 160 -31.26 -3.15 -10.78
CA ASP A 160 -32.32 -4.02 -11.30
C ASP A 160 -33.19 -4.60 -10.18
N LYS A 161 -32.62 -4.90 -9.01
CA LYS A 161 -33.39 -5.35 -7.84
C LYS A 161 -34.19 -4.21 -7.22
N LEU A 162 -33.64 -2.99 -7.15
CA LEU A 162 -34.36 -1.80 -6.67
C LEU A 162 -35.55 -1.47 -7.57
N ASP A 163 -35.34 -1.49 -8.89
CA ASP A 163 -36.38 -1.23 -9.88
C ASP A 163 -37.48 -2.31 -9.81
N ARG A 164 -37.10 -3.60 -9.66
CA ARG A 164 -38.07 -4.70 -9.45
C ARG A 164 -38.87 -4.58 -8.16
N HIS A 165 -38.31 -3.99 -7.11
CA HIS A 165 -39.02 -3.68 -5.86
C HIS A 165 -39.82 -2.37 -5.91
N GLY A 166 -39.84 -1.67 -7.06
CA GLY A 166 -40.60 -0.43 -7.22
C GLY A 166 -40.03 0.75 -6.43
N ILE A 167 -38.77 0.68 -5.98
CA ILE A 167 -38.15 1.75 -5.21
C ILE A 167 -37.67 2.82 -6.18
N SER A 168 -38.41 3.94 -6.27
CA SER A 168 -38.03 5.06 -7.12
C SER A 168 -36.63 5.60 -6.80
N ARG A 169 -35.89 5.96 -7.85
CA ARG A 169 -34.59 6.64 -7.74
C ARG A 169 -34.73 7.89 -6.87
N GLY A 170 -33.88 8.02 -5.86
CA GLY A 170 -33.97 9.13 -4.92
C GLY A 170 -33.17 8.89 -3.63
N PRO A 171 -33.53 9.59 -2.54
CA PRO A 171 -32.78 9.57 -1.27
C PRO A 171 -32.59 8.16 -0.69
N LEU A 172 -33.58 7.28 -0.86
CA LEU A 172 -33.55 5.89 -0.38
C LEU A 172 -32.43 5.07 -1.04
N TRP A 173 -32.16 5.29 -2.33
CA TRP A 173 -31.04 4.63 -3.02
C TRP A 173 -29.71 5.08 -2.44
N GLY A 174 -29.57 6.38 -2.16
CA GLY A 174 -28.37 6.92 -1.52
C GLY A 174 -28.15 6.39 -0.11
N GLN A 175 -29.22 6.15 0.65
CA GLN A 175 -29.16 5.53 1.97
C GLN A 175 -28.67 4.07 1.87
N LEU A 176 -29.31 3.26 1.00
CA LEU A 176 -28.91 1.87 0.76
C LEU A 176 -27.46 1.77 0.25
N LYS A 177 -27.04 2.67 -0.67
CA LYS A 177 -25.66 2.76 -1.19
C LYS A 177 -24.62 2.98 -0.09
N ARG A 178 -24.98 3.70 0.97
CA ARG A 178 -24.12 3.99 2.13
C ARG A 178 -24.17 2.89 3.21
N GLY A 179 -24.86 1.78 2.97
CA GLY A 179 -25.02 0.72 3.96
C GLY A 179 -26.07 1.04 5.04
N VAL A 180 -26.97 2.00 4.79
CA VAL A 180 -28.06 2.34 5.72
C VAL A 180 -29.30 1.54 5.36
N ASP A 181 -29.79 0.75 6.31
CA ASP A 181 -31.06 0.03 6.20
C ASP A 181 -32.22 1.03 6.19
N ILE A 182 -33.23 0.78 5.36
CA ILE A 182 -34.36 1.69 5.18
C ILE A 182 -35.68 0.98 5.46
N THR A 183 -36.74 1.76 5.71
CA THR A 183 -38.11 1.26 5.68
C THR A 183 -38.78 1.72 4.39
N PHE A 184 -39.34 0.80 3.63
CA PHE A 184 -40.09 1.09 2.40
C PHE A 184 -41.44 0.39 2.46
N GLU A 185 -42.53 1.14 2.28
CA GLU A 185 -43.92 0.63 2.38
C GLU A 185 -44.21 -0.16 3.67
N GLY A 186 -43.63 0.28 4.79
CA GLY A 186 -43.80 -0.38 6.10
C GLY A 186 -42.97 -1.64 6.30
N LYS A 187 -42.14 -2.05 5.33
CA LYS A 187 -41.22 -3.18 5.44
C LYS A 187 -39.76 -2.72 5.61
N PRO A 188 -38.99 -3.33 6.53
CA PRO A 188 -37.57 -3.07 6.63
C PRO A 188 -36.82 -3.71 5.46
N LEU A 189 -35.94 -2.94 4.83
CA LEU A 189 -35.06 -3.37 3.76
C LEU A 189 -33.61 -3.22 4.22
N ARG A 190 -32.86 -4.33 4.20
CA ARG A 190 -31.44 -4.31 4.55
C ARG A 190 -30.61 -3.82 3.38
N SER A 191 -29.74 -2.86 3.62
CA SER A 191 -28.84 -2.28 2.62
C SER A 191 -28.00 -3.32 1.90
N GLN A 192 -27.45 -4.30 2.63
CA GLN A 192 -26.63 -5.38 2.10
C GLN A 192 -27.33 -6.20 1.01
N ASP A 193 -28.68 -6.29 1.03
CA ASP A 193 -29.44 -7.02 0.03
C ASP A 193 -29.49 -6.30 -1.33
N TYR A 194 -29.16 -5.01 -1.39
CA TYR A 194 -29.21 -4.17 -2.60
C TYR A 194 -27.82 -3.68 -3.01
N LEU A 195 -26.77 -4.28 -2.46
CA LEU A 195 -25.38 -3.94 -2.71
C LEU A 195 -24.71 -5.08 -3.47
N LEU A 196 -24.25 -4.78 -4.68
CA LEU A 196 -23.42 -5.65 -5.52
C LEU A 196 -21.96 -5.31 -5.28
N PHE A 197 -21.25 -6.19 -4.59
CA PHE A 197 -19.80 -6.12 -4.52
C PHE A 197 -19.24 -6.61 -5.86
N LYS A 198 -18.86 -5.67 -6.74
CA LYS A 198 -18.29 -6.01 -8.06
C LYS A 198 -17.01 -6.85 -7.95
N HIS A 199 -16.32 -6.74 -6.82
CA HIS A 199 -15.17 -7.55 -6.44
C HIS A 199 -15.29 -7.93 -4.97
N ALA A 200 -14.95 -9.17 -4.61
CA ALA A 200 -14.65 -9.52 -3.22
C ALA A 200 -13.51 -8.63 -2.72
N PRO A 201 -13.33 -8.42 -1.39
CA PRO A 201 -12.15 -7.76 -0.85
C PRO A 201 -10.91 -8.37 -1.51
N SER A 202 -10.25 -7.59 -2.35
CA SER A 202 -9.04 -8.07 -3.01
C SER A 202 -7.94 -8.04 -1.97
N TYR A 203 -7.28 -9.18 -1.78
CA TYR A 203 -6.06 -9.24 -0.99
C TYR A 203 -4.88 -9.46 -1.94
N CYS A 204 -3.76 -8.84 -1.59
CA CYS A 204 -2.50 -8.97 -2.29
C CYS A 204 -1.46 -9.31 -1.24
N GLN A 205 -0.99 -10.54 -1.25
CA GLN A 205 0.11 -10.94 -0.39
C GLN A 205 1.42 -10.79 -1.16
N ILE A 206 2.31 -9.96 -0.62
CA ILE A 206 3.64 -9.74 -1.18
C ILE A 206 4.64 -10.44 -0.28
N LEU A 207 5.15 -11.57 -0.76
CA LEU A 207 6.31 -12.26 -0.18
C LEU A 207 7.55 -11.89 -0.96
N CYS A 208 8.59 -11.42 -0.26
CA CYS A 208 9.91 -11.28 -0.83
C CYS A 208 10.82 -12.34 -0.22
N MET A 209 10.89 -13.50 -0.89
CA MET A 209 11.84 -14.55 -0.54
C MET A 209 13.13 -14.23 -1.27
N ALA A 210 14.28 -14.28 -0.59
CA ALA A 210 15.56 -13.93 -1.20
C ALA A 210 15.79 -14.68 -2.52
N GLY A 211 15.68 -13.94 -3.62
CA GLY A 211 15.78 -14.44 -4.99
C GLY A 211 14.55 -14.19 -5.88
N GLN A 212 13.33 -14.08 -5.32
CA GLN A 212 12.09 -13.81 -6.08
C GLN A 212 11.02 -13.14 -5.19
N ALA A 213 10.51 -11.98 -5.64
CA ALA A 213 9.25 -11.46 -5.13
C ALA A 213 8.12 -12.35 -5.67
N ALA A 214 7.51 -13.16 -4.80
CA ALA A 214 6.31 -13.92 -5.12
C ALA A 214 5.10 -13.10 -4.67
N VAL A 215 4.32 -12.66 -5.64
CA VAL A 215 3.02 -12.04 -5.39
C VAL A 215 1.97 -13.13 -5.50
N LEU A 216 1.18 -13.31 -4.45
CA LEU A 216 -0.02 -14.14 -4.48
C LEU A 216 -1.24 -13.19 -4.45
N SER A 217 -2.09 -13.33 -5.46
CA SER A 217 -3.39 -12.65 -5.58
C SER A 217 -4.41 -13.65 -6.10
N ASP A 218 -5.62 -13.65 -5.54
CA ASP A 218 -6.77 -14.40 -6.06
C ASP A 218 -7.47 -13.68 -7.23
#